data_AF-A0AAT9HKL3-F1
#
_entry.id   AF-A0AAT9HKL3-F1
#
_cell.length_a   1.000
_cell.length_b   1.000
_cell.length_c   1.000
_cell.angle_alpha   90.00
_cell.angle_beta   90.00
_cell.angle_gamma   90.00
#
_symmetry.space_group_name_H-M   'P 1'
#
loop_
_entity.id
_entity.type
_entity.pdbx_description
1 polymer ?
#
loop_
_entity_poly.entity_id
_entity_poly.type
_entity_poly.pdbx_seq_one_letter_code
_entity_poly.pdbx_strand_id
1 'polypeptide(L)'
;MTVVGAEYGGITARLTWGERAVDEATAQAATGIMAVHGRRDGSPRGLAADYAATAAGVLTVQGMLAGLLAQARGSRVTSTEVSVERAGLLAVSQYLAAAGAEEAEAAEIAPGGPPFTSADGVAFELETLDPGAWAAFWRTLDAPADGIRRGWRPFQFRYATACAPFPPELHASARGHRWERVREAARSSGAEVCALHKLADRAAEHDGATPWQLTAHDASYSGSGAPPPRTDAPLAGLTVLEAGRRIQAPLTAHLLGLLGAEVVRIEPPGGDPLRGMPPACSGVSARWLALNRGKKAVEVDIKSAADRERLRAMAADADVFLHNWAPGKAAALGLDHEDLSAGNPALVYAYTSGWADRLSGAPMGTDFMVQARTGVGRRCGRPTSHPYRP
;
A
#
# COMPACT_ATOMS: atom_id res chain seq x y z
N MET A 1 -3.31 7.37 25.45
CA MET A 1 -1.84 7.18 25.52
C MET A 1 -1.19 8.54 25.72
N THR A 2 -0.12 8.64 26.52
CA THR A 2 0.63 9.89 26.69
C THR A 2 2.08 9.66 26.27
N VAL A 3 2.63 10.54 25.44
CA VAL A 3 4.05 10.55 25.07
C VAL A 3 4.63 11.88 25.51
N VAL A 4 5.81 11.85 26.12
CA VAL A 4 6.51 13.02 26.63
C VAL A 4 7.80 13.17 25.84
N GLY A 5 8.05 14.37 25.30
CA GLY A 5 9.35 14.73 24.76
C GLY A 5 10.28 15.16 25.90
N ALA A 6 11.58 14.88 25.81
CA ALA A 6 12.54 15.25 26.84
C ALA A 6 12.56 16.77 27.14
N GLU A 7 12.19 17.59 26.15
CA GLU A 7 12.24 19.06 26.20
C GLU A 7 10.87 19.74 26.02
N TYR A 8 9.78 18.98 25.84
CA TYR A 8 8.45 19.50 25.51
C TYR A 8 7.34 18.92 26.38
N GLY A 9 6.19 19.60 26.40
CA GLY A 9 5.01 19.12 27.14
C GLY A 9 4.52 17.75 26.66
N GLY A 10 3.90 16.98 27.55
CA GLY A 10 3.29 15.71 27.16
C GLY A 10 2.15 15.90 26.15
N ILE A 11 2.03 14.98 25.20
CA ILE A 11 0.89 14.89 24.28
C ILE A 11 0.03 13.69 24.65
N THR A 12 -1.28 13.91 24.74
CA THR A 12 -2.26 12.87 25.05
C THR A 12 -3.10 12.53 23.83
N ALA A 13 -3.12 11.25 23.46
CA ALA A 13 -4.03 10.75 22.44
C ALA A 13 -5.29 10.12 23.03
N ARG A 14 -6.44 10.50 22.45
CA ARG A 14 -7.74 9.85 22.61
C ARG A 14 -8.04 9.01 21.37
N LEU A 15 -8.31 7.73 21.57
CA LEU A 15 -8.74 6.79 20.54
C LEU A 15 -10.19 6.38 20.82
N THR A 16 -11.07 6.51 19.83
CA THR A 16 -12.48 6.13 19.91
C THR A 16 -12.85 5.18 18.78
N TRP A 17 -13.92 4.39 18.93
CA TRP A 17 -14.41 3.58 17.82
C TRP A 17 -15.02 4.47 16.72
N GLY A 18 -15.88 5.41 17.10
CA GLY A 18 -16.59 6.30 16.18
C GLY A 18 -18.05 6.43 16.60
N GLU A 19 -18.92 6.83 15.68
CA GLU A 19 -20.35 7.04 15.97
C GLU A 19 -21.19 5.76 15.75
N ARG A 20 -20.83 4.93 14.76
CA ARG A 20 -21.59 3.75 14.31
C ARG A 20 -20.88 2.43 14.61
N ALA A 21 -19.66 2.47 15.13
CA ALA A 21 -18.83 1.32 15.45
C ALA A 21 -18.58 1.20 16.95
N VAL A 22 -18.56 -0.03 17.45
CA VAL A 22 -18.26 -0.37 18.85
C VAL A 22 -17.20 -1.48 18.96
N ASP A 23 -16.86 -2.11 17.84
CA ASP A 23 -15.86 -3.16 17.69
C ASP A 23 -15.30 -3.17 16.25
N GLU A 24 -14.33 -4.04 15.98
CA GLU A 24 -13.68 -4.14 14.67
C GLU A 24 -14.67 -4.53 13.57
N ALA A 25 -15.58 -5.47 13.84
CA ALA A 25 -16.52 -5.96 12.84
C ALA A 25 -17.50 -4.86 12.40
N THR A 26 -18.07 -4.12 13.36
CA THR A 26 -18.94 -2.97 13.10
C THR A 26 -18.17 -1.83 12.43
N ALA A 27 -16.91 -1.59 12.79
CA ALA A 27 -16.07 -0.60 12.11
C ALA A 27 -15.81 -0.96 10.65
N GLN A 28 -15.43 -2.20 10.33
CA GLN A 28 -15.23 -2.63 8.95
C GLN A 28 -16.54 -2.57 8.13
N ALA A 29 -17.68 -2.87 8.75
CA ALA A 29 -18.98 -2.77 8.10
C ALA A 29 -19.36 -1.30 7.80
N ALA A 30 -19.25 -0.42 8.80
CA ALA A 30 -19.66 0.98 8.72
C ALA A 30 -18.80 1.84 7.77
N THR A 31 -17.57 1.38 7.48
CA THR A 31 -16.59 2.10 6.66
C THR A 31 -16.50 1.59 5.22
N GLY A 32 -17.17 0.48 4.89
CA GLY A 32 -17.15 -0.09 3.54
C GLY A 32 -16.00 -1.07 3.27
N ILE A 33 -15.12 -1.33 4.25
CA ILE A 33 -14.08 -2.37 4.17
C ILE A 33 -14.71 -3.72 3.81
N MET A 34 -15.78 -4.11 4.51
CA MET A 34 -16.47 -5.37 4.21
C MET A 34 -17.05 -5.42 2.80
N ALA A 35 -17.58 -4.29 2.31
CA ALA A 35 -18.16 -4.21 0.98
C ALA A 35 -17.10 -4.35 -0.11
N VAL A 36 -15.93 -3.73 0.06
CA VAL A 36 -14.81 -3.81 -0.89
C VAL A 36 -14.18 -5.20 -0.90
N HIS A 37 -13.77 -5.72 0.26
CA HIS A 37 -13.07 -7.00 0.33
C HIS A 37 -14.00 -8.21 0.13
N GLY A 38 -15.30 -8.04 0.38
CA GLY A 38 -16.33 -9.02 0.08
C GLY A 38 -16.68 -9.17 -1.40
N ARG A 39 -16.23 -8.26 -2.29
CA ARG A 39 -16.52 -8.33 -3.75
C ARG A 39 -16.16 -9.68 -4.35
N ARG A 40 -14.99 -10.21 -3.98
CA ARG A 40 -14.51 -11.53 -4.44
C ARG A 40 -15.45 -12.68 -4.05
N ASP A 41 -16.15 -12.54 -2.92
CA ASP A 41 -17.03 -13.56 -2.34
C ASP A 41 -18.50 -13.35 -2.74
N GLY A 42 -18.84 -12.19 -3.32
CA GLY A 42 -20.19 -11.80 -3.73
C GLY A 42 -21.11 -11.33 -2.61
N SER A 43 -20.58 -11.15 -1.41
CA SER A 43 -21.31 -10.62 -0.25
C SER A 43 -20.35 -9.86 0.67
N PRO A 44 -20.80 -8.81 1.39
CA PRO A 44 -19.94 -8.09 2.32
C PRO A 44 -19.21 -9.03 3.29
N ARG A 45 -17.89 -8.91 3.35
CA ARG A 45 -17.05 -9.75 4.20
C ARG A 45 -15.81 -9.00 4.65
N GLY A 46 -15.57 -9.01 5.95
CA GLY A 46 -14.42 -8.36 6.55
C GLY A 46 -13.10 -9.10 6.33
N LEU A 47 -12.02 -8.37 6.57
CA LEU A 47 -10.68 -8.94 6.70
C LEU A 47 -10.61 -9.73 8.01
N ALA A 48 -9.94 -10.88 7.97
CA ALA A 48 -9.73 -11.71 9.16
C ALA A 48 -8.57 -11.21 10.03
N ALA A 49 -8.50 -9.90 10.22
CA ALA A 49 -7.52 -9.17 11.00
C ALA A 49 -8.17 -7.90 11.58
N ASP A 50 -7.63 -7.39 12.68
CA ASP A 50 -8.05 -6.13 13.32
C ASP A 50 -7.57 -4.92 12.53
N TYR A 51 -7.97 -4.84 11.26
CA TYR A 51 -7.44 -3.91 10.28
C TYR A 51 -7.77 -2.46 10.61
N ALA A 52 -9.04 -2.14 10.91
CA ALA A 52 -9.45 -0.78 11.20
C ALA A 52 -8.84 -0.29 12.53
N ALA A 53 -8.88 -1.13 13.57
CA ALA A 53 -8.25 -0.84 14.86
C ALA A 53 -6.73 -0.66 14.73
N THR A 54 -6.04 -1.51 13.95
CA THR A 54 -4.59 -1.40 13.70
C THR A 54 -4.27 -0.10 12.96
N ALA A 55 -5.03 0.24 11.91
CA ALA A 55 -4.85 1.50 11.19
C ALA A 55 -5.04 2.71 12.11
N ALA A 56 -6.03 2.67 12.99
CA ALA A 56 -6.27 3.72 13.98
C ALA A 56 -5.13 3.83 15.01
N GLY A 57 -4.57 2.70 15.44
CA GLY A 57 -3.38 2.66 16.31
C GLY A 57 -2.17 3.32 15.65
N VAL A 58 -1.90 3.00 14.38
CA VAL A 58 -0.82 3.62 13.60
C VAL A 58 -1.03 5.13 13.46
N LEU A 59 -2.24 5.56 13.07
CA LEU A 59 -2.59 6.98 12.97
C LEU A 59 -2.50 7.72 14.31
N THR A 60 -2.79 7.03 15.42
CA THR A 60 -2.64 7.59 16.76
C THR A 60 -1.19 7.92 17.05
N VAL A 61 -0.27 7.00 16.78
CA VAL A 61 1.17 7.25 16.95
C VAL A 61 1.63 8.38 16.03
N GLN A 62 1.23 8.36 14.76
CA GLN A 62 1.57 9.42 13.80
C GLN A 62 1.07 10.80 14.25
N GLY A 63 -0.17 10.88 14.75
CA GLY A 63 -0.72 12.12 15.28
C GLY A 63 0.07 12.65 16.48
N MET A 64 0.45 11.77 17.41
CA MET A 64 1.26 12.17 18.57
C MET A 64 2.64 12.68 18.15
N LEU A 65 3.30 12.00 17.20
CA LEU A 65 4.58 12.44 16.65
C LEU A 65 4.46 13.79 15.93
N ALA A 66 3.42 13.99 15.13
CA ALA A 66 3.15 15.27 14.47
C ALA A 66 2.90 16.39 15.50
N GLY A 67 2.19 16.08 16.58
CA GLY A 67 2.00 17.01 17.69
C GLY A 67 3.31 17.40 18.39
N LEU A 68 4.19 16.43 18.65
CA LEU A 68 5.48 16.69 19.31
C LEU A 68 6.36 17.56 18.41
N LEU A 69 6.36 17.28 17.10
CA LEU A 69 7.05 18.12 16.12
C LEU A 69 6.45 19.53 16.07
N ALA A 70 5.13 19.67 16.18
CA ALA A 70 4.50 20.99 16.25
C ALA A 70 4.93 21.76 17.50
N GLN A 71 4.98 21.11 18.67
CA GLN A 71 5.45 21.73 19.91
C GLN A 71 6.90 22.18 19.79
N ALA A 72 7.77 21.35 19.21
CA ALA A 72 9.16 21.70 18.93
C ALA A 72 9.30 22.94 18.03
N ARG A 73 8.26 23.23 17.24
CA ARG A 73 8.18 24.37 16.32
C ARG A 73 7.34 25.53 16.87
N GLY A 74 7.05 25.53 18.17
CA GLY A 74 6.39 26.64 18.88
C GLY A 74 4.86 26.53 19.00
N SER A 75 4.25 25.42 18.54
CA SER A 75 2.83 25.17 18.74
C SER A 75 2.49 24.81 20.19
N ARG A 76 1.21 24.97 20.57
CA ARG A 76 0.67 24.62 21.89
C ARG A 76 -0.23 23.38 21.86
N VAL A 77 -0.11 22.55 20.83
CA VAL A 77 -0.87 21.29 20.73
C VAL A 77 -0.53 20.40 21.93
N THR A 78 -1.54 19.91 22.64
CA THR A 78 -1.38 19.03 23.81
C THR A 78 -2.11 17.70 23.66
N SER A 79 -2.94 17.55 22.62
CA SER A 79 -3.73 16.35 22.42
C SER A 79 -4.01 16.06 20.95
N THR A 80 -4.33 14.79 20.69
CA THR A 80 -4.76 14.29 19.39
C THR A 80 -5.95 13.37 19.55
N GLU A 81 -6.86 13.36 18.58
CA GLU A 81 -8.02 12.47 18.57
C GLU A 81 -8.03 11.64 17.29
N VAL A 82 -8.23 10.33 17.46
CA VAL A 82 -8.35 9.38 16.35
C VAL A 82 -9.61 8.54 16.56
N SER A 83 -10.33 8.29 15.47
CA SER A 83 -11.47 7.39 15.44
C SER A 83 -11.16 6.19 14.54
N VAL A 84 -11.52 4.99 14.98
CA VAL A 84 -11.38 3.75 14.20
C VAL A 84 -12.19 3.83 12.90
N GLU A 85 -13.39 4.40 12.93
CA GLU A 85 -14.18 4.63 11.72
C GLU A 85 -13.49 5.55 10.72
N ARG A 86 -12.93 6.68 11.19
CA ARG A 86 -12.21 7.61 10.30
C ARG A 86 -10.96 6.96 9.71
N ALA A 87 -10.25 6.15 10.50
CA ALA A 87 -9.14 5.34 10.03
C ALA A 87 -9.57 4.34 8.94
N GLY A 88 -10.70 3.65 9.14
CA GLY A 88 -11.26 2.75 8.15
C GLY A 88 -11.70 3.45 6.86
N LEU A 89 -12.37 4.61 6.96
CA LEU A 89 -12.75 5.42 5.79
C LEU A 89 -11.53 5.90 5.01
N LEU A 90 -10.47 6.34 5.69
CA LEU A 90 -9.21 6.71 5.06
C LEU A 90 -8.62 5.51 4.29
N ALA A 91 -8.62 4.33 4.90
CA ALA A 91 -8.05 3.11 4.31
C ALA A 91 -8.76 2.66 3.02
N VAL A 92 -10.04 3.00 2.86
CA VAL A 92 -10.82 2.70 1.63
C VAL A 92 -11.16 3.92 0.79
N SER A 93 -10.59 5.08 1.08
CA SER A 93 -10.92 6.36 0.43
C SER A 93 -10.88 6.32 -1.10
N GLN A 94 -9.89 5.65 -1.68
CA GLN A 94 -9.79 5.44 -3.13
C GLN A 94 -10.92 4.59 -3.72
N TYR A 95 -11.45 3.63 -2.97
CA TYR A 95 -12.60 2.82 -3.40
C TYR A 95 -13.91 3.60 -3.27
N LEU A 96 -14.03 4.44 -2.23
CA LEU A 96 -15.17 5.34 -2.07
C LEU A 96 -15.21 6.38 -3.19
N ALA A 97 -14.05 6.97 -3.54
CA ALA A 97 -13.94 7.89 -4.66
C ALA A 97 -14.31 7.19 -5.98
N ALA A 98 -13.83 5.97 -6.21
CA ALA A 98 -14.19 5.19 -7.38
C ALA A 98 -15.70 4.88 -7.46
N ALA A 99 -16.33 4.55 -6.33
CA ALA A 99 -17.76 4.26 -6.29
C ALA A 99 -18.65 5.49 -6.56
N GLY A 100 -18.14 6.70 -6.31
CA GLY A 100 -18.82 7.96 -6.59
C GLY A 100 -18.44 8.60 -7.93
N ALA A 101 -17.67 7.90 -8.78
CA ALA A 101 -17.22 8.42 -10.05
C ALA A 101 -18.31 8.34 -11.14
N GLU A 102 -18.19 9.21 -12.15
CA GLU A 102 -19.15 9.31 -13.25
C GLU A 102 -18.97 8.18 -14.27
N GLU A 103 -17.71 7.83 -14.56
CA GLU A 103 -17.37 6.74 -15.47
C GLU A 103 -17.39 5.38 -14.77
N ALA A 104 -17.54 4.31 -15.56
CA ALA A 104 -17.51 2.94 -15.03
C ALA A 104 -16.08 2.44 -14.79
N GLU A 105 -15.98 1.35 -14.02
CA GLU A 105 -14.72 0.66 -13.78
C GLU A 105 -14.11 0.08 -15.07
N ALA A 106 -12.79 0.00 -15.10
CA ALA A 106 -12.06 -0.53 -16.26
C ALA A 106 -12.19 -2.05 -16.41
N ALA A 107 -12.66 -2.75 -15.37
CA ALA A 107 -12.92 -4.18 -15.37
C ALA A 107 -14.23 -4.48 -14.63
N GLU A 108 -14.84 -5.61 -14.97
CA GLU A 108 -16.06 -6.08 -14.32
C GLU A 108 -15.84 -6.30 -12.82
N ILE A 109 -16.74 -5.75 -12.00
CA ILE A 109 -16.82 -6.07 -10.58
C ILE A 109 -17.79 -7.24 -10.42
N ALA A 110 -17.25 -8.45 -10.44
CA ALA A 110 -17.99 -9.67 -10.14
C ALA A 110 -17.19 -10.57 -9.18
N PRO A 111 -17.86 -11.49 -8.47
CA PRO A 111 -17.20 -12.45 -7.59
C PRO A 111 -16.23 -13.34 -8.34
N GLY A 112 -15.18 -13.78 -7.64
CA GLY A 112 -14.14 -14.65 -8.19
C GLY A 112 -12.75 -14.06 -8.11
N GLY A 113 -11.80 -14.92 -8.43
CA GLY A 113 -10.36 -14.66 -8.37
C GLY A 113 -9.63 -15.80 -7.66
N PRO A 114 -8.34 -15.61 -7.37
CA PRO A 114 -7.59 -16.55 -6.55
C PRO A 114 -8.19 -16.68 -5.13
N PRO A 115 -7.82 -17.74 -4.38
CA PRO A 115 -6.73 -18.66 -4.68
C PRO A 115 -7.07 -19.69 -5.78
N PHE A 116 -6.05 -20.11 -6.53
CA PHE A 116 -6.08 -21.31 -7.36
C PHE A 116 -5.83 -22.55 -6.50
N THR A 117 -6.09 -23.75 -7.03
CA THR A 117 -5.84 -25.02 -6.32
C THR A 117 -5.16 -25.99 -7.26
N SER A 118 -4.02 -26.55 -6.84
CA SER A 118 -3.32 -27.61 -7.58
C SER A 118 -4.03 -28.96 -7.48
N ALA A 119 -3.64 -29.93 -8.31
CA ALA A 119 -4.15 -31.29 -8.30
C ALA A 119 -3.95 -32.02 -6.96
N ASP A 120 -2.87 -31.69 -6.25
CA ASP A 120 -2.54 -32.22 -4.91
C ASP A 120 -3.06 -31.32 -3.76
N GLY A 121 -3.98 -30.40 -4.05
CA GLY A 121 -4.75 -29.67 -3.03
C GLY A 121 -4.07 -28.45 -2.43
N VAL A 122 -2.95 -27.98 -3.01
CA VAL A 122 -2.29 -26.75 -2.56
C VAL A 122 -3.06 -25.55 -3.08
N ALA A 123 -3.61 -24.74 -2.18
CA ALA A 123 -4.17 -23.44 -2.51
C ALA A 123 -3.05 -22.42 -2.70
N PHE A 124 -3.07 -21.65 -3.79
CA PHE A 124 -2.00 -20.71 -4.11
C PHE A 124 -2.50 -19.42 -4.77
N GLU A 125 -1.74 -18.36 -4.58
CA GLU A 125 -1.82 -17.12 -5.33
C GLU A 125 -0.81 -17.11 -6.47
N LEU A 126 -1.13 -16.37 -7.54
CA LEU A 126 -0.27 -16.09 -8.69
C LEU A 126 -0.03 -14.58 -8.78
N GLU A 127 1.20 -14.17 -9.08
CA GLU A 127 1.56 -12.77 -9.36
C GLU A 127 2.45 -12.63 -10.58
N THR A 128 2.21 -11.57 -11.36
CA THR A 128 3.12 -11.11 -12.42
C THR A 128 2.75 -9.68 -12.80
N LEU A 129 3.75 -8.88 -13.18
CA LEU A 129 3.56 -7.54 -13.74
C LEU A 129 3.73 -7.52 -15.26
N ASP A 130 4.02 -8.68 -15.86
CA ASP A 130 4.29 -8.83 -17.29
C ASP A 130 3.24 -9.72 -17.97
N PRO A 131 2.58 -9.23 -19.05
CA PRO A 131 1.59 -10.01 -19.79
C PRO A 131 2.18 -11.24 -20.50
N GLY A 132 3.47 -11.20 -20.86
CA GLY A 132 4.19 -12.33 -21.45
C GLY A 132 4.34 -13.48 -20.44
N ALA A 133 4.79 -13.16 -19.23
CA ALA A 133 4.90 -14.10 -18.11
C ALA A 133 3.54 -14.69 -17.73
N TRP A 134 2.47 -13.89 -17.72
CA TRP A 134 1.09 -14.38 -17.54
C TRP A 134 0.73 -15.43 -18.60
N ALA A 135 0.93 -15.10 -19.87
CA ALA A 135 0.57 -15.99 -20.95
C ALA A 135 1.42 -17.27 -20.97
N ALA A 136 2.72 -17.16 -20.71
CA ALA A 136 3.64 -18.30 -20.65
C ALA A 136 3.30 -19.23 -19.48
N PHE A 137 3.02 -18.70 -18.28
CA PHE A 137 2.63 -19.49 -17.10
C PHE A 137 1.44 -20.40 -17.41
N TRP A 138 0.37 -19.82 -17.93
CA TRP A 138 -0.86 -20.56 -18.19
C TRP A 138 -0.76 -21.51 -19.39
N ARG A 139 0.06 -21.20 -20.40
CA ARG A 139 0.36 -22.15 -21.49
C ARG A 139 1.10 -23.39 -20.97
N THR A 140 2.03 -23.22 -20.03
CA THR A 140 2.77 -24.34 -19.42
C THR A 140 1.88 -25.26 -18.58
N LEU A 141 0.73 -24.73 -18.13
CA LEU A 141 -0.34 -25.46 -17.44
C LEU A 141 -1.51 -25.82 -18.38
N ASP A 142 -1.27 -25.86 -19.69
CA ASP A 142 -2.23 -26.32 -20.69
C ASP A 142 -3.58 -25.57 -20.68
N ALA A 143 -3.59 -24.31 -20.21
CA ALA A 143 -4.81 -23.51 -20.18
C ALA A 143 -5.21 -23.06 -21.59
N PRO A 144 -6.52 -23.07 -21.93
CA PRO A 144 -6.98 -22.62 -23.25
C PRO A 144 -6.60 -21.17 -23.55
N ALA A 145 -6.08 -20.92 -24.75
CA ALA A 145 -5.58 -19.59 -25.16
C ALA A 145 -6.61 -18.47 -24.98
N ASP A 146 -7.90 -18.78 -25.16
CA ASP A 146 -8.99 -17.83 -24.97
C ASP A 146 -9.19 -17.48 -23.49
N GLY A 147 -9.11 -18.47 -22.59
CA GLY A 147 -9.12 -18.25 -21.13
C GLY A 147 -7.95 -17.41 -20.66
N ILE A 148 -6.74 -17.65 -21.21
CA ILE A 148 -5.55 -16.84 -20.92
C ILE A 148 -5.78 -15.37 -21.29
N ARG A 149 -6.33 -15.11 -22.49
CA ARG A 149 -6.58 -13.76 -22.98
C ARG A 149 -7.63 -13.04 -22.13
N ARG A 150 -8.76 -13.70 -21.85
CA ARG A 150 -9.84 -13.13 -21.05
C ARG A 150 -9.45 -12.89 -19.59
N GLY A 151 -8.58 -13.72 -19.02
CA GLY A 151 -8.17 -13.61 -17.62
C GLY A 151 -7.20 -12.46 -17.33
N TRP A 152 -6.48 -11.96 -18.35
CA TRP A 152 -5.46 -10.92 -18.13
C TRP A 152 -6.04 -9.61 -17.61
N ARG A 153 -7.14 -9.13 -18.21
CA ARG A 153 -7.72 -7.83 -17.82
C ARG A 153 -8.24 -7.84 -16.37
N PRO A 154 -9.08 -8.82 -15.93
CA PRO A 154 -9.44 -8.94 -14.51
C PRO A 154 -8.22 -9.07 -13.59
N PHE A 155 -7.20 -9.82 -14.01
CA PHE A 155 -5.98 -10.00 -13.22
C PHE A 155 -5.21 -8.68 -13.03
N GLN A 156 -5.07 -7.88 -14.09
CA GLN A 156 -4.39 -6.59 -14.04
C GLN A 156 -5.11 -5.59 -13.13
N PHE A 157 -6.44 -5.57 -13.16
CA PHE A 157 -7.26 -4.61 -12.41
C PHE A 157 -7.63 -5.05 -10.99
N ARG A 158 -7.28 -6.26 -10.57
CA ARG A 158 -7.66 -6.81 -9.25
C ARG A 158 -7.20 -5.98 -8.05
N TYR A 159 -6.12 -5.21 -8.18
CA TYR A 159 -5.67 -4.26 -7.16
C TYR A 159 -6.59 -3.05 -6.99
N ALA A 160 -7.30 -2.68 -8.06
CA ALA A 160 -8.23 -1.57 -8.07
C ALA A 160 -9.65 -2.02 -7.71
N THR A 161 -10.05 -3.23 -8.12
CA THR A 161 -11.42 -3.74 -7.94
C THR A 161 -11.59 -4.58 -6.67
N ALA A 162 -10.51 -5.13 -6.11
CA ALA A 162 -10.51 -6.11 -5.01
C ALA A 162 -11.21 -7.45 -5.35
N CYS A 163 -11.41 -7.74 -6.63
CA CYS A 163 -11.89 -9.02 -7.16
C CYS A 163 -11.30 -9.26 -8.55
N ALA A 164 -11.38 -10.50 -9.04
CA ALA A 164 -10.90 -10.84 -10.37
C ALA A 164 -11.74 -11.99 -10.94
N PRO A 165 -12.89 -11.73 -11.59
CA PRO A 165 -13.74 -12.78 -12.14
C PRO A 165 -13.00 -13.54 -13.26
N PHE A 166 -12.30 -14.61 -12.89
CA PHE A 166 -11.50 -15.37 -13.84
C PHE A 166 -12.33 -16.35 -14.65
N PRO A 167 -11.93 -16.59 -15.91
CA PRO A 167 -12.45 -17.70 -16.69
C PRO A 167 -12.28 -19.04 -15.92
N PRO A 168 -13.34 -19.86 -15.78
CA PRO A 168 -13.27 -21.13 -15.04
C PRO A 168 -12.17 -22.08 -15.52
N GLU A 169 -11.79 -21.97 -16.80
CA GLU A 169 -10.76 -22.78 -17.43
C GLU A 169 -9.37 -22.58 -16.79
N LEU A 170 -9.07 -21.40 -16.24
CA LEU A 170 -7.81 -21.16 -15.52
C LEU A 170 -7.77 -21.94 -14.20
N HIS A 171 -8.88 -21.95 -13.47
CA HIS A 171 -9.00 -22.78 -12.27
C HIS A 171 -8.99 -24.29 -12.60
N ALA A 172 -9.58 -24.69 -13.71
CA ALA A 172 -9.55 -26.09 -14.16
C ALA A 172 -8.13 -26.53 -14.56
N SER A 173 -7.42 -25.70 -15.30
CA SER A 173 -6.01 -25.89 -15.65
C SER A 173 -5.14 -26.04 -14.39
N ALA A 174 -5.24 -25.12 -13.43
CA ALA A 174 -4.51 -25.24 -12.17
C ALA A 174 -4.78 -26.58 -11.44
N ARG A 175 -6.04 -27.02 -11.39
CA ARG A 175 -6.43 -28.31 -10.78
C ARG A 175 -5.96 -29.54 -11.56
N GLY A 176 -5.55 -29.39 -12.82
CA GLY A 176 -5.00 -30.46 -13.63
C GLY A 176 -3.52 -30.77 -13.34
N HIS A 177 -2.81 -29.89 -12.63
CA HIS A 177 -1.37 -30.01 -12.40
C HIS A 177 -1.01 -30.02 -10.92
N ARG A 178 -0.03 -30.87 -10.57
CA ARG A 178 0.54 -30.91 -9.21
C ARG A 178 1.28 -29.62 -8.89
N TRP A 179 1.39 -29.29 -7.60
CA TRP A 179 2.02 -28.06 -7.13
C TRP A 179 3.45 -27.86 -7.66
N GLU A 180 4.24 -28.93 -7.75
CA GLU A 180 5.61 -28.84 -8.28
C GLU A 180 5.64 -28.40 -9.76
N ARG A 181 4.66 -28.85 -10.56
CA ARG A 181 4.51 -28.39 -11.95
C ARG A 181 4.09 -26.92 -12.02
N VAL A 182 3.23 -26.47 -11.11
CA VAL A 182 2.84 -25.05 -10.98
C VAL A 182 4.05 -24.17 -10.65
N ARG A 183 4.91 -24.61 -9.73
CA ARG A 183 6.16 -23.90 -9.39
C ARG A 183 7.15 -23.85 -10.55
N GLU A 184 7.29 -24.94 -11.30
CA GLU A 184 8.11 -24.96 -12.53
C GLU A 184 7.55 -24.01 -13.59
N ALA A 185 6.23 -23.98 -13.78
CA ALA A 185 5.59 -23.05 -14.70
C ALA A 185 5.87 -21.59 -14.32
N ALA A 186 5.79 -21.25 -13.02
CA ALA A 186 6.10 -19.92 -12.53
C ALA A 186 7.58 -19.54 -12.78
N ARG A 187 8.51 -20.43 -12.40
CA ARG A 187 9.96 -20.22 -12.60
C ARG A 187 10.30 -20.01 -14.07
N SER A 188 9.76 -20.85 -14.96
CA SER A 188 10.06 -20.79 -16.39
C SER A 188 9.40 -19.60 -17.10
N SER A 189 8.26 -19.10 -16.60
CA SER A 189 7.57 -17.94 -17.18
C SER A 189 8.03 -16.60 -16.63
N GLY A 190 8.73 -16.57 -15.50
CA GLY A 190 9.03 -15.34 -14.76
C GLY A 190 7.84 -14.81 -13.94
N ALA A 191 6.80 -15.63 -13.76
CA ALA A 191 5.73 -15.34 -12.81
C ALA A 191 6.12 -15.83 -11.41
N GLU A 192 5.38 -15.40 -10.40
CA GLU A 192 5.56 -15.87 -9.03
C GLU A 192 4.30 -16.54 -8.52
N VAL A 193 4.48 -17.61 -7.74
CA VAL A 193 3.38 -18.30 -7.06
C VAL A 193 3.68 -18.43 -5.58
N CYS A 194 2.66 -18.23 -4.76
CA CYS A 194 2.75 -18.31 -3.30
C CYS A 194 1.66 -19.24 -2.77
N ALA A 195 2.04 -20.31 -2.08
CA ALA A 195 1.07 -21.14 -1.38
C ALA A 195 0.39 -20.33 -0.26
N LEU A 196 -0.88 -20.62 0.03
CA LEU A 196 -1.58 -20.00 1.15
C LEU A 196 -1.10 -20.61 2.47
N HIS A 197 -0.29 -19.84 3.18
CA HIS A 197 0.21 -20.20 4.50
C HIS A 197 -0.91 -20.18 5.54
N LYS A 198 -0.68 -20.86 6.67
CA LYS A 198 -1.46 -20.72 7.89
C LYS A 198 -0.81 -19.65 8.77
N LEU A 199 -1.59 -19.07 9.70
CA LEU A 199 -1.04 -18.18 10.72
C LEU A 199 0.06 -18.86 11.56
N ALA A 200 -0.07 -20.17 11.81
CA ALA A 200 0.95 -20.95 12.51
C ALA A 200 2.29 -21.00 11.75
N ASP A 201 2.25 -21.07 10.41
CA ASP A 201 3.47 -21.06 9.59
C ASP A 201 4.17 -19.71 9.71
N ARG A 202 3.41 -18.60 9.67
CA ARG A 202 3.95 -17.26 9.88
C ARG A 202 4.48 -17.05 11.29
N ALA A 203 3.83 -17.59 12.31
CA ALA A 203 4.31 -17.54 13.69
C ALA A 203 5.63 -18.30 13.87
N ALA A 204 5.81 -19.43 13.18
CA ALA A 204 7.06 -20.20 13.20
C ALA A 204 8.21 -19.50 12.48
N GLU A 205 7.92 -18.66 11.47
CA GLU A 205 8.93 -17.82 10.79
C GLU A 205 9.30 -16.54 11.55
N HIS A 206 8.61 -16.22 12.66
CA HIS A 206 8.94 -15.06 13.45
C HIS A 206 10.13 -15.37 14.36
N ASP A 207 11.20 -14.60 14.20
CA ASP A 207 12.46 -14.69 14.94
C ASP A 207 12.43 -13.93 16.29
N GLY A 208 11.27 -13.36 16.67
CA GLY A 208 11.14 -12.52 17.86
C GLY A 208 11.76 -11.12 17.71
N ALA A 209 12.32 -10.78 16.55
CA ALA A 209 12.88 -9.46 16.31
C ALA A 209 11.78 -8.39 16.33
N THR A 210 12.07 -7.25 16.95
CA THR A 210 11.15 -6.11 16.91
C THR A 210 10.92 -5.67 15.47
N PRO A 211 9.68 -5.24 15.10
CA PRO A 211 9.41 -4.87 13.72
C PRO A 211 10.06 -3.53 13.33
N TRP A 212 10.80 -2.89 14.22
CA TRP A 212 11.60 -1.70 13.99
C TRP A 212 13.02 -1.87 14.52
N GLN A 213 13.95 -1.15 13.92
CA GLN A 213 15.29 -0.89 14.43
C GLN A 213 15.48 0.62 14.42
N LEU A 214 16.01 1.16 15.52
CA LEU A 214 16.31 2.58 15.65
C LEU A 214 17.80 2.72 15.90
N THR A 215 18.44 3.55 15.08
CA THR A 215 19.84 3.95 15.24
C THR A 215 19.86 5.46 15.38
N ALA A 216 20.59 5.97 16.36
CA ALA A 216 20.76 7.40 16.50
C ALA A 216 21.44 7.96 15.23
N HIS A 217 20.89 9.05 14.70
CA HIS A 217 21.49 9.74 13.57
C HIS A 217 22.34 10.91 14.11
N ASP A 218 23.61 10.96 13.74
CA ASP A 218 24.56 11.97 14.23
C ASP A 218 24.37 13.37 13.60
N ALA A 219 23.31 13.60 12.83
CA ALA A 219 23.03 14.88 12.18
C ALA A 219 22.02 15.69 13.02
N SER A 220 22.34 16.96 13.26
CA SER A 220 21.37 17.90 13.82
C SER A 220 20.48 18.46 12.70
N TYR A 221 19.16 18.34 12.87
CA TYR A 221 18.20 19.02 12.01
C TYR A 221 18.30 20.53 12.24
N SER A 222 18.80 21.29 11.27
CA SER A 222 18.79 22.76 11.29
C SER A 222 17.51 23.35 10.68
N GLY A 223 16.65 22.51 10.08
CA GLY A 223 15.48 22.89 9.28
C GLY A 223 15.81 23.74 8.07
N SER A 224 14.84 23.89 7.17
CA SER A 224 14.86 25.06 6.29
C SER A 224 14.82 26.30 7.19
N GLY A 225 15.72 27.27 7.00
CA GLY A 225 15.77 28.50 7.81
C GLY A 225 14.53 29.39 7.70
N ALA A 226 13.47 28.91 7.04
CA ALA A 226 12.19 29.58 6.92
C ALA A 226 11.41 29.45 8.25
N PRO A 227 10.95 30.58 8.83
CA PRO A 227 10.05 30.54 9.97
C PRO A 227 8.80 29.71 9.62
N PRO A 228 8.26 28.89 10.53
CA PRO A 228 7.02 28.18 10.27
C PRO A 228 5.94 29.21 9.88
N PRO A 229 5.17 28.96 8.80
CA PRO A 229 4.08 29.86 8.43
C PRO A 229 3.08 29.97 9.58
N ARG A 230 2.32 31.08 9.63
CA ARG A 230 1.29 31.36 10.65
C ARG A 230 0.05 30.46 10.50
N THR A 231 0.25 29.15 10.45
CA THR A 231 -0.80 28.14 10.42
C THR A 231 -0.54 27.15 11.56
N ASP A 232 -1.60 26.68 12.22
CA ASP A 232 -1.47 25.71 13.31
C ASP A 232 -1.18 24.27 12.84
N ALA A 233 -1.02 24.05 11.53
CA ALA A 233 -0.77 22.73 10.97
C ALA A 233 0.68 22.25 11.28
N PRO A 234 0.85 21.02 11.80
CA PRO A 234 2.10 20.56 12.40
C PRO A 234 3.29 20.49 11.43
N LEU A 235 3.03 20.25 10.15
CA LEU A 235 4.06 20.12 9.11
C LEU A 235 4.12 21.33 8.17
N ALA A 236 3.43 22.43 8.51
CA ALA A 236 3.43 23.60 7.65
C ALA A 236 4.83 24.17 7.42
N GLY A 237 5.11 24.60 6.19
CA GLY A 237 6.42 25.08 5.77
C GLY A 237 7.46 23.99 5.51
N LEU A 238 7.11 22.70 5.67
CA LEU A 238 7.96 21.60 5.21
C LEU A 238 7.63 21.21 3.78
N THR A 239 8.65 20.83 3.02
CA THR A 239 8.54 20.35 1.63
C THR A 239 8.81 18.86 1.54
N VAL A 240 7.88 18.12 0.92
CA VAL A 240 7.97 16.69 0.68
C VAL A 240 8.08 16.43 -0.82
N LEU A 241 9.18 15.82 -1.25
CA LEU A 241 9.31 15.27 -2.59
C LEU A 241 8.81 13.83 -2.61
N GLU A 242 7.73 13.58 -3.35
CA GLU A 242 7.13 12.25 -3.46
C GLU A 242 7.38 11.65 -4.85
N ALA A 243 8.24 10.63 -4.92
CA ALA A 243 8.47 9.84 -6.12
C ALA A 243 7.78 8.47 -6.05
N GLY A 244 6.50 8.46 -5.69
CA GLY A 244 5.72 7.27 -5.43
C GLY A 244 4.76 6.86 -6.56
N ARG A 245 4.42 5.57 -6.61
CA ARG A 245 3.44 4.99 -7.53
C ARG A 245 2.37 4.22 -6.77
N ARG A 246 1.19 4.09 -7.38
CA ARG A 246 0.06 3.33 -6.82
C ARG A 246 -0.43 3.90 -5.48
N ILE A 247 -0.21 3.20 -4.36
CA ILE A 247 -0.91 3.50 -3.10
C ILE A 247 0.02 3.93 -1.97
N GLN A 248 1.04 3.13 -1.63
CA GLN A 248 1.83 3.30 -0.39
C GLN A 248 2.45 4.69 -0.22
N ALA A 249 3.37 5.08 -1.10
CA ALA A 249 3.98 6.41 -1.05
C ALA A 249 2.98 7.55 -1.32
N PRO A 250 2.06 7.45 -2.32
CA PRO A 250 1.04 8.47 -2.52
C PRO A 250 0.15 8.74 -1.30
N LEU A 251 -0.27 7.69 -0.57
CA LEU A 251 -1.07 7.82 0.66
C LEU A 251 -0.26 8.45 1.79
N THR A 252 0.99 8.04 2.00
CA THR A 252 1.86 8.66 2.99
C THR A 252 2.02 10.16 2.71
N ALA A 253 2.34 10.54 1.48
CA ALA A 253 2.44 11.96 1.10
C ALA A 253 1.09 12.69 1.22
N HIS A 254 -0.03 12.04 0.93
CA HIS A 254 -1.36 12.61 1.15
C HIS A 254 -1.56 12.99 2.62
N LEU A 255 -1.20 12.09 3.55
CA LEU A 255 -1.29 12.34 4.99
C LEU A 255 -0.37 13.48 5.44
N LEU A 256 0.87 13.54 4.94
CA LEU A 256 1.78 14.65 5.22
C LEU A 256 1.22 15.99 4.71
N GLY A 257 0.58 16.00 3.54
CA GLY A 257 -0.09 17.17 3.00
C GLY A 257 -1.32 17.60 3.83
N LEU A 258 -2.12 16.65 4.32
CA LEU A 258 -3.22 16.95 5.25
C LEU A 258 -2.73 17.55 6.58
N LEU A 259 -1.50 17.24 6.97
CA LEU A 259 -0.82 17.82 8.13
C LEU A 259 -0.12 19.16 7.82
N GLY A 260 -0.25 19.68 6.60
CA GLY A 260 0.20 21.02 6.20
C GLY A 260 1.49 21.07 5.39
N ALA A 261 2.15 19.93 5.11
CA ALA A 261 3.36 19.93 4.28
C ALA A 261 3.03 20.30 2.83
N GLU A 262 3.94 21.02 2.17
CA GLU A 262 3.90 21.19 0.72
C GLU A 262 4.41 19.91 0.06
N VAL A 263 3.56 19.25 -0.73
CA VAL A 263 3.93 18.01 -1.42
C VAL A 263 4.17 18.30 -2.90
N VAL A 264 5.38 18.03 -3.37
CA VAL A 264 5.76 18.06 -4.78
C VAL A 264 5.95 16.62 -5.27
N ARG A 265 5.04 16.17 -6.12
CA ARG A 265 5.07 14.85 -6.72
C ARG A 265 6.00 14.81 -7.93
N ILE A 266 6.92 13.87 -7.94
CA ILE A 266 7.83 13.60 -9.05
C ILE A 266 7.15 12.59 -9.99
N GLU A 267 6.68 13.07 -11.14
CA GLU A 267 6.02 12.24 -12.14
C GLU A 267 6.98 11.86 -13.28
N PRO A 268 6.87 10.64 -13.84
CA PRO A 268 7.64 10.29 -15.02
C PRO A 268 7.13 11.08 -16.25
N PRO A 269 7.89 11.09 -17.36
CA PRO A 269 7.43 11.65 -18.62
C PRO A 269 6.04 11.15 -19.03
N GLY A 270 5.13 12.08 -19.30
CA GLY A 270 3.72 11.78 -19.60
C GLY A 270 2.80 11.58 -18.39
N GLY A 271 3.32 11.78 -17.17
CA GLY A 271 2.55 11.75 -15.92
C GLY A 271 2.36 10.34 -15.33
N ASP A 272 1.71 10.27 -14.17
CA ASP A 272 1.34 8.99 -13.55
C ASP A 272 0.26 8.26 -14.38
N PRO A 273 0.49 7.02 -14.85
CA PRO A 273 -0.52 6.22 -15.54
C PRO A 273 -1.84 6.06 -14.77
N LEU A 274 -1.81 6.08 -13.44
CA LEU A 274 -3.01 6.00 -12.60
C LEU A 274 -3.97 7.17 -12.88
N ARG A 275 -3.47 8.33 -13.33
CA ARG A 275 -4.28 9.53 -13.62
C ARG A 275 -5.36 9.27 -14.69
N GLY A 276 -5.06 8.39 -15.65
CA GLY A 276 -5.99 8.01 -16.73
C GLY A 276 -6.77 6.73 -16.47
N MET A 277 -6.68 6.14 -15.26
CA MET A 277 -7.28 4.84 -14.97
C MET A 277 -8.75 4.98 -14.50
N PRO A 278 -9.73 4.36 -15.19
CA PRO A 278 -11.12 4.40 -14.74
C PRO A 278 -11.35 3.77 -13.36
N PRO A 279 -12.43 4.15 -12.66
CA PRO A 279 -13.39 5.16 -13.07
C PRO A 279 -12.84 6.55 -12.83
N ALA A 280 -13.32 7.50 -13.62
CA ALA A 280 -12.87 8.88 -13.62
C ALA A 280 -14.01 9.85 -13.33
N CYS A 281 -13.64 11.01 -12.79
CA CYS A 281 -14.48 12.18 -12.64
C CYS A 281 -13.90 13.26 -13.56
N SER A 282 -14.69 13.78 -14.50
CA SER A 282 -14.22 14.79 -15.45
C SER A 282 -12.90 14.38 -16.17
N GLY A 283 -12.79 13.11 -16.59
CA GLY A 283 -11.63 12.59 -17.31
C GLY A 283 -10.37 12.34 -16.48
N VAL A 284 -10.42 12.48 -15.15
CA VAL A 284 -9.32 12.14 -14.23
C VAL A 284 -9.74 11.02 -13.29
N SER A 285 -8.89 10.00 -13.15
CA SER A 285 -9.13 8.87 -12.24
C SER A 285 -9.54 9.32 -10.84
N ALA A 286 -10.69 8.83 -10.36
CA ALA A 286 -11.17 9.13 -9.03
C ALA A 286 -10.22 8.59 -7.94
N ARG A 287 -9.54 7.47 -8.22
CA ARG A 287 -8.50 6.90 -7.33
C ARG A 287 -7.28 7.80 -7.25
N TRP A 288 -6.84 8.33 -8.40
CA TRP A 288 -5.73 9.29 -8.43
C TRP A 288 -6.08 10.55 -7.65
N LEU A 289 -7.29 11.10 -7.83
CA LEU A 289 -7.76 12.28 -7.12
C LEU A 289 -7.82 12.05 -5.59
N ALA A 290 -8.28 10.87 -5.15
CA ALA A 290 -8.35 10.54 -3.73
C ALA A 290 -6.99 10.63 -3.02
N LEU A 291 -5.90 10.30 -3.71
CA LEU A 291 -4.55 10.25 -3.14
C LEU A 291 -3.70 11.47 -3.46
N ASN A 292 -3.97 12.17 -4.56
CA ASN A 292 -3.07 13.19 -5.11
C ASN A 292 -3.67 14.59 -5.19
N ARG A 293 -4.94 14.78 -4.81
CA ARG A 293 -5.53 16.12 -4.69
C ARG A 293 -4.69 17.01 -3.76
N GLY A 294 -4.48 18.26 -4.17
CA GLY A 294 -3.72 19.26 -3.42
C GLY A 294 -2.19 19.18 -3.56
N LYS A 295 -1.64 18.13 -4.19
CA LYS A 295 -0.20 18.04 -4.46
C LYS A 295 0.18 18.89 -5.68
N LYS A 296 1.35 19.52 -5.64
CA LYS A 296 2.03 20.01 -6.85
C LYS A 296 2.64 18.81 -7.58
N ALA A 297 2.87 18.92 -8.88
CA ALA A 297 3.50 17.88 -9.66
C ALA A 297 4.55 18.48 -10.60
N VAL A 298 5.63 17.74 -10.79
CA VAL A 298 6.70 18.09 -11.73
C VAL A 298 7.15 16.85 -12.47
N GLU A 299 7.35 16.99 -13.77
CA GLU A 299 7.88 15.92 -14.61
C GLU A 299 9.40 15.83 -14.43
N VAL A 300 9.89 14.62 -14.17
CA VAL A 300 11.31 14.26 -14.04
C VAL A 300 11.51 12.84 -14.57
N ASP A 301 12.32 12.69 -15.62
CA ASP A 301 12.75 11.37 -16.09
C ASP A 301 13.94 10.85 -15.28
N ILE A 302 13.66 10.04 -14.27
CA ILE A 302 14.71 9.40 -13.46
C ILE A 302 15.65 8.47 -14.26
N LYS A 303 15.39 8.20 -15.55
CA LYS A 303 16.31 7.48 -16.44
C LYS A 303 17.32 8.42 -17.11
N SER A 304 17.01 9.71 -17.20
CA SER A 304 17.90 10.74 -17.74
C SER A 304 18.88 11.20 -16.67
N ALA A 305 20.18 11.20 -16.99
CA ALA A 305 21.21 11.66 -16.07
C ALA A 305 20.99 13.12 -15.63
N ALA A 306 20.60 14.00 -16.57
CA ALA A 306 20.35 15.41 -16.28
C ALA A 306 19.16 15.61 -15.31
N ASP A 307 18.10 14.82 -15.46
CA ASP A 307 16.93 14.92 -14.60
C ASP A 307 17.17 14.31 -13.22
N ARG A 308 18.07 13.32 -13.11
CA ARG A 308 18.55 12.86 -11.80
C ARG A 308 19.33 13.93 -11.05
N GLU A 309 20.20 14.68 -11.73
CA GLU A 309 20.88 15.83 -11.12
C GLU A 309 19.90 16.92 -10.69
N ARG A 310 18.88 17.18 -11.52
CA ARG A 310 17.79 18.10 -11.14
C ARG A 310 17.04 17.60 -9.91
N LEU A 311 16.75 16.30 -9.81
CA LEU A 311 16.09 15.72 -8.63
C LEU A 311 16.97 15.81 -7.38
N ARG A 312 18.28 15.58 -7.50
CA ARG A 312 19.24 15.78 -6.40
C ARG A 312 19.23 17.22 -5.91
N ALA A 313 19.25 18.19 -6.83
CA ALA A 313 19.16 19.62 -6.49
C ALA A 313 17.84 19.95 -5.78
N MET A 314 16.71 19.41 -6.25
CA MET A 314 15.44 19.57 -5.56
C MET A 314 15.45 18.95 -4.15
N ALA A 315 16.05 17.77 -3.99
CA ALA A 315 16.14 17.10 -2.70
C ALA A 315 17.05 17.83 -1.70
N ALA A 316 18.03 18.59 -2.19
CA ALA A 316 18.89 19.42 -1.35
C ALA A 316 18.10 20.53 -0.62
N ASP A 317 17.00 21.00 -1.21
CA ASP A 317 16.14 22.06 -0.64
C ASP A 317 14.88 21.50 0.05
N ALA A 318 14.66 20.18 0.02
CA ALA A 318 13.48 19.54 0.60
C ALA A 318 13.73 18.99 1.99
N ASP A 319 12.68 18.83 2.79
CA ASP A 319 12.77 18.24 4.13
C ASP A 319 12.61 16.71 4.10
N VAL A 320 11.84 16.21 3.14
CA VAL A 320 11.54 14.77 3.00
C VAL A 320 11.64 14.33 1.55
N PHE A 321 12.33 13.22 1.30
CA PHE A 321 12.24 12.49 0.05
C PHE A 321 11.59 11.12 0.30
N LEU A 322 10.49 10.84 -0.39
CA LEU A 322 9.68 9.63 -0.21
C LEU A 322 9.51 8.88 -1.53
N HIS A 323 9.79 7.58 -1.54
CA HIS A 323 9.52 6.73 -2.70
C HIS A 323 9.08 5.31 -2.34
N ASN A 324 8.61 4.55 -3.34
CA ASN A 324 8.26 3.14 -3.22
C ASN A 324 8.71 2.33 -4.46
N TRP A 325 9.90 2.65 -4.95
CA TRP A 325 10.52 1.91 -6.04
C TRP A 325 10.91 0.50 -5.58
N ALA A 326 11.09 -0.40 -6.55
CA ALA A 326 11.56 -1.74 -6.26
C ALA A 326 12.91 -1.70 -5.49
N PRO A 327 13.16 -2.65 -4.57
CA PRO A 327 14.43 -2.74 -3.85
C PRO A 327 15.65 -2.65 -4.79
N GLY A 328 16.68 -1.94 -4.36
CA GLY A 328 17.90 -1.70 -5.15
C GLY A 328 17.77 -0.68 -6.29
N LYS A 329 16.55 -0.28 -6.69
CA LYS A 329 16.35 0.64 -7.81
C LYS A 329 16.91 2.04 -7.54
N ALA A 330 16.77 2.54 -6.31
CA ALA A 330 17.29 3.85 -5.90
C ALA A 330 18.82 3.89 -6.02
N ALA A 331 19.52 2.91 -5.43
CA ALA A 331 20.98 2.79 -5.51
C ALA A 331 21.47 2.66 -6.97
N ALA A 332 20.79 1.84 -7.79
CA ALA A 332 21.14 1.70 -9.21
C ALA A 332 20.95 2.99 -10.04
N LEU A 333 20.15 3.94 -9.55
CA LEU A 333 19.95 5.24 -10.17
C LEU A 333 20.82 6.34 -9.54
N GLY A 334 21.54 6.07 -8.45
CA GLY A 334 22.20 7.12 -7.69
C GLY A 334 21.19 8.03 -6.98
N LEU A 335 20.15 7.47 -6.36
CA LEU A 335 19.07 8.24 -5.71
C LEU A 335 18.70 7.61 -4.35
N ASP A 336 19.63 6.88 -3.74
CA ASP A 336 19.44 6.33 -2.41
C ASP A 336 19.70 7.36 -1.31
N HIS A 337 19.63 6.91 -0.06
CA HIS A 337 19.84 7.78 1.09
C HIS A 337 21.23 8.43 1.08
N GLU A 338 22.29 7.67 0.81
CA GLU A 338 23.68 8.19 0.83
C GLU A 338 23.86 9.26 -0.26
N ASP A 339 23.32 8.98 -1.44
CA ASP A 339 23.32 9.86 -2.60
C ASP A 339 22.63 11.21 -2.38
N LEU A 340 21.45 11.21 -1.76
CA LEU A 340 20.64 12.41 -1.58
C LEU A 340 21.04 13.20 -0.32
N SER A 341 21.39 12.50 0.77
CA SER A 341 21.80 13.14 2.02
C SER A 341 23.16 13.84 1.92
N ALA A 342 24.00 13.50 0.93
CA ALA A 342 25.23 14.22 0.65
C ALA A 342 25.01 15.72 0.36
N GLY A 343 23.90 16.07 -0.30
CA GLY A 343 23.51 17.46 -0.57
C GLY A 343 22.71 18.11 0.56
N ASN A 344 22.05 17.30 1.39
CA ASN A 344 21.27 17.75 2.54
C ASN A 344 21.34 16.70 3.66
N PRO A 345 22.27 16.83 4.62
CA PRO A 345 22.44 15.88 5.73
C PRO A 345 21.24 15.81 6.69
N ALA A 346 20.31 16.77 6.61
CA ALA A 346 19.09 16.80 7.43
C ALA A 346 17.87 16.19 6.70
N LEU A 347 18.02 15.73 5.45
CA LEU A 347 16.96 15.15 4.63
C LEU A 347 16.39 13.88 5.29
N VAL A 348 15.08 13.86 5.52
CA VAL A 348 14.38 12.62 5.87
C VAL A 348 14.17 11.79 4.61
N TYR A 349 15.00 10.78 4.42
CA TYR A 349 14.82 9.79 3.36
C TYR A 349 13.87 8.67 3.82
N ALA A 350 12.78 8.47 3.10
CA ALA A 350 11.79 7.45 3.40
C ALA A 350 11.49 6.56 2.18
N TYR A 351 11.41 5.26 2.44
CA TYR A 351 11.18 4.23 1.45
C TYR A 351 10.18 3.21 1.98
N THR A 352 9.27 2.75 1.11
CA THR A 352 8.33 1.68 1.43
C THR A 352 8.51 0.49 0.49
N SER A 353 8.51 -0.73 1.05
CA SER A 353 8.49 -1.99 0.30
C SER A 353 7.63 -3.05 0.98
N GLY A 354 7.36 -4.14 0.27
CA GLY A 354 6.52 -5.23 0.80
C GLY A 354 7.17 -6.07 1.91
N TRP A 355 8.51 -6.19 1.93
CA TRP A 355 9.21 -7.13 2.83
C TRP A 355 10.43 -6.56 3.56
N ALA A 356 10.95 -5.38 3.16
CA ALA A 356 12.09 -4.71 3.78
C ALA A 356 13.28 -5.65 4.11
N ASP A 357 13.63 -6.55 3.18
CA ASP A 357 14.69 -7.57 3.26
C ASP A 357 14.67 -8.47 4.52
N ARG A 358 13.54 -8.52 5.23
CA ARG A 358 13.44 -9.24 6.52
C ARG A 358 13.17 -10.72 6.39
N LEU A 359 12.65 -11.14 5.24
CA LEU A 359 12.26 -12.53 5.00
C LEU A 359 13.03 -13.09 3.81
N SER A 360 13.80 -14.14 4.07
CA SER A 360 14.47 -14.91 3.03
C SER A 360 13.43 -15.64 2.16
N GLY A 361 13.62 -15.58 0.84
CA GLY A 361 12.70 -16.21 -0.11
C GLY A 361 11.29 -15.61 -0.11
N ALA A 362 11.13 -14.34 0.30
CA ALA A 362 9.86 -13.65 0.21
C ALA A 362 9.39 -13.58 -1.26
N PRO A 363 8.08 -13.81 -1.52
CA PRO A 363 7.52 -13.61 -2.85
C PRO A 363 7.49 -12.11 -3.20
N MET A 364 7.03 -11.75 -4.39
CA MET A 364 6.80 -10.36 -4.78
C MET A 364 6.00 -9.61 -3.72
N GLY A 365 6.40 -8.40 -3.36
CA GLY A 365 5.81 -7.59 -2.29
C GLY A 365 4.45 -6.97 -2.63
N THR A 366 3.53 -7.73 -3.24
CA THR A 366 2.18 -7.28 -3.59
C THR A 366 1.19 -7.72 -2.51
N ASP A 367 0.05 -7.03 -2.41
CA ASP A 367 -0.97 -7.30 -1.39
C ASP A 367 -1.41 -8.78 -1.38
N PHE A 368 -1.69 -9.37 -2.54
CA PHE A 368 -2.12 -10.77 -2.65
C PHE A 368 -1.03 -11.77 -2.22
N MET A 369 0.22 -11.54 -2.63
CA MET A 369 1.36 -12.38 -2.21
C MET A 369 1.62 -12.27 -0.71
N VAL A 370 1.52 -11.05 -0.15
CA VAL A 370 1.66 -10.80 1.27
C VAL A 370 0.55 -11.50 2.05
N GLN A 371 -0.70 -11.41 1.60
CA GLN A 371 -1.82 -12.11 2.22
C GLN A 371 -1.65 -13.64 2.18
N ALA A 372 -1.17 -14.20 1.07
CA ALA A 372 -0.88 -15.64 0.97
C ALA A 372 0.21 -16.06 1.95
N ARG A 373 1.35 -15.36 1.97
CA ARG A 373 2.52 -15.70 2.79
C ARG A 373 2.31 -15.47 4.28
N THR A 374 1.55 -14.45 4.66
CA THR A 374 1.25 -14.15 6.08
C THR A 374 0.14 -15.03 6.65
N GLY A 375 -0.59 -15.76 5.81
CA GLY A 375 -1.72 -16.60 6.18
C GLY A 375 -3.03 -15.86 6.40
N VAL A 376 -3.03 -14.53 6.23
CA VAL A 376 -4.25 -13.71 6.24
C VAL A 376 -5.20 -14.15 5.11
N GLY A 377 -4.67 -14.39 3.91
CA GLY A 377 -5.47 -14.82 2.75
C GLY A 377 -6.24 -16.12 3.01
N ARG A 378 -5.61 -17.08 3.71
CA ARG A 378 -6.24 -18.35 4.09
C ARG A 378 -7.33 -18.18 5.13
N ARG A 379 -7.11 -17.33 6.13
CA ARG A 379 -8.11 -17.04 7.18
C ARG A 379 -9.30 -16.27 6.62
N CYS A 380 -9.05 -15.37 5.67
CA CYS A 380 -10.09 -14.69 4.91
C CYS A 380 -10.79 -15.63 3.92
N GLY A 381 -10.28 -16.84 3.62
CA GLY A 381 -10.93 -17.81 2.72
C GLY A 381 -12.23 -18.39 3.29
N ARG A 382 -13.06 -19.02 2.45
CA ARG A 382 -14.27 -19.72 2.91
C ARG A 382 -13.87 -20.84 3.90
N PRO A 383 -14.55 -20.98 5.06
CA PRO A 383 -14.64 -22.27 5.70
C PRO A 383 -15.24 -23.24 4.68
N THR A 384 -14.54 -24.31 4.32
CA THR A 384 -15.17 -25.46 3.68
C THR A 384 -16.34 -25.85 4.56
N SER A 385 -17.53 -25.92 3.96
CA SER A 385 -18.82 -26.21 4.61
C SER A 385 -18.67 -27.15 5.81
N HIS A 386 -18.70 -26.59 7.01
CA HIS A 386 -19.14 -27.31 8.18
C HIS A 386 -20.40 -26.60 8.67
N PRO A 387 -21.52 -27.32 8.85
CA PRO A 387 -22.73 -26.71 9.35
C PRO A 387 -22.43 -26.13 10.72
N TYR A 388 -22.83 -24.87 10.91
CA TYR A 388 -22.93 -24.22 12.21
C TYR A 388 -23.44 -25.24 13.23
N ARG A 389 -22.66 -25.49 14.29
CA ARG A 389 -23.23 -26.01 15.54
C ARG A 389 -23.40 -24.80 16.48
N PRO A 390 -24.56 -24.70 17.13
CA PRO A 390 -24.99 -23.53 17.89
C PRO A 390 -24.06 -23.17 19.05
#